data_AF-A0A9P4H7P3-F1
#
_entry.id   AF-A0A9P4H7P3-F1
#
_cell.length_a   1.000
_cell.length_b   1.000
_cell.length_c   1.000
_cell.angle_alpha   90.00
_cell.angle_beta   90.00
_cell.angle_gamma   90.00
#
_symmetry.space_group_name_H-M   'P 1'
#
loop_
_entity.id
_entity.type
_entity.pdbx_description
1 polymer ?
#
loop_
_entity_poly.entity_id
_entity_poly.type
_entity_poly.pdbx_seq_one_letter_code
_entity_poly.pdbx_strand_id
1 'polypeptide(L)'
;MGLIITTVSSSVLLEADARKRTLGCPSRVCDFVKHDRATVQFVLQLLSNGLAMIQMSTLCSLINWATRAHWASNPASLSMTRFWNSLCLRYIDCRLPLRLLLPCLAFVVLTAMPVAIWVGAVTPIASAVISADTLSIPAYYNASQIRDWRIEGDEQPSIVSNEHGLFSYSVGIHMQASLMNSASSSSTTDGQTRRHRKYDTSRFEYIGRSYGVGATVGVEDKHLQNEWSQGYDYHETNFYTTVKCAYNASSDYQLHSTNDSTIYMASGNLPNSGNHGPEESAYLGLGPDAIVGIGVTGNDEDSRRILAFAAGKNYAYLNNIQCTFTFNPTLFRVVVDLRDNSVTVTPLYPIREFFLGAANLTHSLVRQFSIIAKLQTSLHVSALGNAFNQSITDYVQNSRAHGNRRPAYSFDAATLPGVETALLAMADDMLVAYSGAQMYIQQDSKQVSVTVSQTAYRIGAKTYIYLIGITNAIVILCFLAECIRTRNWKDLPALGYLDPAAMLVASA
;
A
#
# COMPACT_ATOMS: atom_id res chain seq x y z
N MET A 1 31.78 -8.67 -38.52
CA MET A 1 30.71 -7.66 -38.36
C MET A 1 29.58 -8.12 -37.44
N GLY A 2 28.88 -9.24 -37.72
CA GLY A 2 27.72 -9.67 -36.90
C GLY A 2 28.00 -9.91 -35.40
N LEU A 3 29.16 -10.49 -35.07
CA LEU A 3 29.63 -10.67 -33.70
C LEU A 3 29.85 -9.34 -32.96
N ILE A 4 30.25 -8.28 -33.66
CA ILE A 4 30.46 -6.96 -33.04
C ILE A 4 29.12 -6.38 -32.60
N ILE A 5 28.11 -6.42 -33.47
CA ILE A 5 26.77 -5.86 -33.19
C ILE A 5 26.15 -6.54 -31.95
N THR A 6 26.12 -7.88 -31.96
CA THR A 6 25.55 -8.66 -30.85
C THR A 6 26.30 -8.47 -29.54
N THR A 7 27.62 -8.30 -29.59
CA THR A 7 28.48 -8.03 -28.41
C THR A 7 28.34 -6.63 -27.86
N VAL A 8 28.24 -5.62 -28.72
CA VAL A 8 27.97 -4.25 -28.29
C VAL A 8 26.59 -4.20 -27.63
N SER A 9 25.55 -4.75 -28.27
CA SER A 9 24.20 -4.78 -27.70
C SER A 9 24.14 -5.54 -26.36
N SER A 10 24.76 -6.71 -26.25
CA SER A 10 24.76 -7.48 -24.99
C SER A 10 25.53 -6.75 -23.88
N SER A 11 26.65 -6.09 -24.21
CA SER A 11 27.46 -5.35 -23.25
C SER A 11 26.73 -4.10 -22.74
N VAL A 12 26.03 -3.38 -23.63
CA VAL A 12 25.20 -2.23 -23.25
C VAL A 12 24.07 -2.65 -22.29
N LEU A 13 23.43 -3.80 -22.53
CA LEU A 13 22.39 -4.32 -21.62
C LEU A 13 22.96 -4.72 -20.26
N LEU A 14 24.13 -5.37 -20.24
CA LEU A 14 24.83 -5.72 -18.99
C LEU A 14 25.26 -4.47 -18.20
N GLU A 15 25.79 -3.45 -18.88
CA GLU A 15 26.15 -2.19 -18.25
C GLU A 15 24.92 -1.45 -17.71
N ALA A 16 23.81 -1.46 -18.45
CA ALA A 16 22.55 -0.87 -18.02
C ALA A 16 22.00 -1.54 -16.75
N ASP A 17 22.03 -2.88 -16.66
CA ASP A 17 21.64 -3.61 -15.44
C ASP A 17 22.61 -3.35 -14.28
N ALA A 18 23.92 -3.36 -14.55
CA ALA A 18 24.95 -3.12 -13.53
C ALA A 18 24.83 -1.73 -12.91
N ARG A 19 24.50 -0.71 -13.71
CA ARG A 19 24.26 0.67 -13.25
C ARG A 19 22.84 0.91 -12.72
N LYS A 20 21.99 -0.14 -12.66
CA LYS A 20 20.56 -0.05 -12.29
C LYS A 20 19.83 1.08 -13.02
N ARG A 21 20.14 1.29 -14.30
CA ARG A 21 19.52 2.37 -15.08
C ARG A 21 18.05 2.06 -15.29
N THR A 22 17.20 2.89 -14.70
CA THR A 22 15.75 2.89 -14.89
C THR A 22 15.35 4.15 -15.64
N LEU A 23 14.40 4.02 -16.56
CA LEU A 23 13.73 5.14 -17.19
C LEU A 23 12.66 5.63 -16.20
N GLY A 24 12.97 6.72 -15.49
CA GLY A 24 11.99 7.39 -14.63
C GLY A 24 10.84 7.96 -15.46
N CYS A 25 9.61 7.81 -14.98
CA CYS A 25 8.43 8.43 -15.57
C CYS A 25 8.06 9.66 -14.72
N PRO A 26 7.53 10.75 -15.31
CA PRO A 26 7.00 10.84 -16.68
C PRO A 26 8.08 11.05 -17.74
N SER A 27 8.02 10.26 -18.81
CA SER A 27 8.81 10.47 -20.03
C SER A 27 8.03 9.95 -21.23
N ARG A 28 8.24 10.53 -22.42
CA ARG A 28 7.56 10.09 -23.66
C ARG A 28 7.72 8.59 -23.94
N VAL A 29 8.84 8.02 -23.50
CA VAL A 29 9.13 6.58 -23.62
C VAL A 29 8.23 5.78 -22.68
N CYS A 30 8.03 6.23 -21.43
CA CYS A 30 7.09 5.60 -20.50
C CYS A 30 5.65 5.63 -21.03
N ASP A 31 5.22 6.78 -21.56
CA ASP A 31 3.87 6.97 -22.09
C ASP A 31 3.61 5.99 -23.25
N PHE A 32 4.58 5.89 -24.18
CA PHE A 32 4.54 4.97 -25.32
C PHE A 32 4.50 3.50 -24.86
N VAL A 33 5.31 3.12 -23.88
CA VAL A 33 5.31 1.75 -23.32
C VAL A 33 3.98 1.41 -22.65
N LYS A 34 3.33 2.38 -21.99
CA LYS A 34 2.06 2.16 -21.30
C LYS A 34 0.88 2.05 -22.25
N HIS A 35 0.76 2.96 -23.23
CA HIS A 35 -0.39 3.06 -24.12
C HIS A 35 -0.30 2.14 -25.33
N ASP A 36 0.89 1.99 -25.94
CA ASP A 36 1.09 1.25 -27.19
C ASP A 36 1.78 -0.11 -26.99
N ARG A 37 1.34 -0.87 -25.99
CA ARG A 37 1.96 -2.17 -25.62
C ARG A 37 2.12 -3.14 -26.79
N ALA A 38 1.12 -3.21 -27.68
CA ALA A 38 1.15 -4.10 -28.83
C ALA A 38 2.25 -3.70 -29.85
N THR A 39 2.36 -2.40 -30.13
CA THR A 39 3.38 -1.85 -31.03
C THR A 39 4.77 -2.06 -30.45
N VAL A 40 4.95 -1.82 -29.15
CA VAL A 40 6.21 -2.07 -28.44
C VAL A 40 6.60 -3.54 -28.55
N GLN A 41 5.67 -4.46 -28.29
CA GLN A 41 5.94 -5.90 -28.40
C GLN A 41 6.32 -6.31 -29.83
N PHE A 42 5.66 -5.75 -30.84
CA PHE A 42 5.99 -6.01 -32.24
C PHE A 42 7.41 -5.54 -32.60
N VAL A 43 7.78 -4.31 -32.22
CA VAL A 43 9.12 -3.76 -32.45
C VAL A 43 10.18 -4.58 -31.73
N LEU A 44 9.93 -4.98 -30.48
CA LEU A 44 10.84 -5.83 -29.70
C LEU A 44 11.05 -7.20 -30.37
N GLN A 45 9.97 -7.80 -30.88
CA GLN A 45 10.05 -9.08 -31.58
C GLN A 45 10.87 -8.96 -32.88
N LEU A 46 10.70 -7.87 -33.64
CA LEU A 46 11.45 -7.61 -34.86
C LEU A 46 12.95 -7.43 -34.59
N LEU A 47 13.29 -6.59 -33.60
CA LEU A 47 14.68 -6.35 -33.19
C LEU A 47 15.34 -7.64 -32.67
N SER A 48 14.64 -8.38 -31.83
CA SER A 48 15.15 -9.62 -31.24
C SER A 48 15.35 -10.72 -32.29
N ASN A 49 14.44 -10.84 -33.25
CA ASN A 49 14.60 -11.73 -34.40
C ASN A 49 15.82 -11.34 -35.25
N GLY A 50 16.01 -10.05 -35.51
CA GLY A 50 17.17 -9.55 -36.25
C GLY A 50 18.50 -9.86 -35.55
N LEU A 51 18.60 -9.56 -34.25
CA LEU A 51 19.82 -9.82 -33.46
C LEU A 51 20.11 -11.32 -33.35
N ALA A 52 19.09 -12.14 -33.10
CA ALA A 52 19.24 -13.59 -33.08
C ALA A 52 19.65 -14.16 -34.44
N MET A 53 19.11 -13.63 -35.55
CA MET A 53 19.50 -14.04 -36.90
C MET A 53 20.97 -13.70 -37.19
N ILE A 54 21.43 -12.52 -36.77
CA ILE A 54 22.84 -12.12 -36.90
C ILE A 54 23.73 -13.07 -36.09
N GLN A 55 23.38 -13.35 -34.84
CA GLN A 55 24.12 -14.29 -34.00
C GLN A 55 24.18 -15.69 -34.61
N MET A 56 23.04 -16.20 -35.09
CA MET A 56 22.95 -17.53 -35.71
C MET A 56 23.70 -17.63 -37.04
N SER A 57 23.69 -16.59 -37.86
CA SER A 57 24.46 -16.59 -39.12
C SER A 57 25.97 -16.64 -38.86
N THR A 58 26.46 -16.00 -37.79
CA THR A 58 27.87 -16.13 -37.39
C THR A 58 28.21 -17.55 -36.95
N LEU A 59 27.34 -18.19 -36.16
CA LEU A 59 27.54 -19.59 -35.75
C LEU A 59 27.51 -20.55 -36.95
N CYS A 60 26.56 -20.37 -37.88
CA CYS A 60 26.46 -21.20 -39.09
C CYS A 60 27.68 -21.02 -40.02
N SER A 61 28.19 -19.79 -40.12
CA SER A 61 29.42 -19.50 -40.87
C SER A 61 30.65 -20.13 -40.22
N LEU A 62 30.73 -20.09 -38.89
CA LEU A 62 31.80 -20.73 -38.11
C LEU A 62 31.80 -22.24 -38.36
N ILE A 63 30.61 -22.87 -38.28
CA ILE A 63 30.42 -24.29 -38.56
C ILE A 63 30.89 -24.61 -39.98
N ASN A 64 30.47 -23.83 -40.98
CA ASN A 64 30.87 -24.03 -42.37
C ASN A 64 32.39 -23.93 -42.58
N TRP A 65 33.06 -22.97 -41.93
CA TRP A 65 34.52 -22.86 -42.03
C TRP A 65 35.22 -24.01 -41.31
N ALA A 66 34.73 -24.40 -40.13
CA ALA A 66 35.29 -25.51 -39.36
C ALA A 66 35.19 -26.84 -40.11
N THR A 67 34.04 -27.11 -40.76
CA THR A 67 33.80 -28.32 -41.55
C THR A 67 34.62 -28.36 -42.82
N ARG A 68 34.75 -27.25 -43.55
CA ARG A 68 35.61 -27.16 -44.74
C ARG A 68 37.08 -27.47 -44.41
N ALA A 69 37.59 -26.93 -43.30
CA ALA A 69 38.94 -27.23 -42.83
C ALA A 69 39.09 -28.71 -42.44
N HIS A 70 38.06 -29.32 -41.86
CA HIS A 70 38.10 -30.74 -41.49
C HIS A 70 38.07 -31.67 -42.72
N TRP A 71 37.26 -31.36 -43.74
CA TRP A 71 37.17 -32.17 -44.96
C TRP A 71 38.34 -32.00 -45.91
N ALA A 72 39.12 -30.92 -45.77
CA ALA A 72 40.40 -30.79 -46.46
C ALA A 72 41.37 -31.93 -46.11
N SER A 73 41.24 -32.51 -44.92
CA SER A 73 42.12 -33.58 -44.42
C SER A 73 41.45 -34.94 -44.28
N ASN A 74 40.11 -35.01 -44.34
CA ASN A 74 39.35 -36.25 -44.15
C ASN A 74 38.23 -36.39 -45.18
N PRO A 75 38.14 -37.49 -45.94
CA PRO A 75 37.06 -37.72 -46.88
C PRO A 75 35.72 -37.88 -46.14
N ALA A 76 34.69 -37.18 -46.62
CA ALA A 76 33.35 -37.18 -46.00
C ALA A 76 32.36 -38.04 -46.79
N SER A 77 31.47 -38.74 -46.08
CA SER A 77 30.36 -39.48 -46.69
C SER A 77 29.21 -38.55 -47.10
N LEU A 78 28.41 -38.95 -48.09
CA LEU A 78 27.27 -38.17 -48.59
C LEU A 78 26.20 -37.86 -47.51
N SER A 79 26.02 -38.75 -46.54
CA SER A 79 25.10 -38.52 -45.41
C SER A 79 25.64 -37.47 -44.45
N MET A 80 26.95 -37.42 -44.25
CA MET A 80 27.63 -36.42 -43.44
C MET A 80 27.58 -35.05 -44.12
N THR A 81 27.79 -34.98 -45.44
CA THR A 81 27.69 -33.71 -46.17
C THR A 81 26.28 -33.12 -46.13
N ARG A 82 25.25 -33.96 -46.27
CA ARG A 82 23.84 -33.53 -46.08
C ARG A 82 23.58 -33.01 -44.67
N PHE A 83 24.06 -33.71 -43.64
CA PHE A 83 23.88 -33.27 -42.25
C PHE A 83 24.47 -31.87 -41.99
N TRP A 84 25.73 -31.64 -42.39
CA TRP A 84 26.36 -30.33 -42.21
C TRP A 84 25.73 -29.23 -43.06
N ASN A 85 25.23 -29.57 -44.26
CA ASN A 85 24.43 -28.64 -45.06
C ASN A 85 23.13 -28.24 -44.34
N SER A 86 22.41 -29.22 -43.77
CA SER A 86 21.20 -28.99 -42.96
C SER A 86 21.46 -28.10 -41.74
N LEU A 87 22.60 -28.28 -41.06
CA LEU A 87 23.02 -27.41 -39.94
C LEU A 87 23.29 -25.98 -40.40
N CYS A 88 24.05 -25.77 -41.48
CA CYS A 88 24.38 -24.43 -41.97
C CYS A 88 23.15 -23.67 -42.51
N LEU A 89 22.21 -24.38 -43.15
CA LEU A 89 20.99 -23.80 -43.71
C LEU A 89 19.82 -23.75 -42.70
N ARG A 90 19.96 -24.36 -41.52
CA ARG A 90 18.95 -24.41 -40.44
C ARG A 90 17.61 -25.02 -40.90
N TYR A 91 17.65 -26.07 -41.72
CA TYR A 91 16.46 -26.82 -42.13
C TYR A 91 16.57 -28.29 -41.72
N ILE A 92 15.42 -28.96 -41.57
CA ILE A 92 15.35 -30.37 -41.20
C ILE A 92 15.24 -31.21 -42.47
N ASP A 93 16.23 -32.07 -42.73
CA ASP A 93 16.15 -33.08 -43.79
C ASP A 93 15.70 -34.42 -43.20
N CYS A 94 14.45 -34.80 -43.43
CA CYS A 94 13.87 -36.06 -42.96
C CYS A 94 14.50 -37.30 -43.62
N ARG A 95 15.35 -37.14 -44.64
CA ARG A 95 16.06 -38.25 -45.31
C ARG A 95 17.37 -38.65 -44.62
N LEU A 96 17.74 -37.97 -43.53
CA LEU A 96 18.92 -38.31 -42.72
C LEU A 96 18.66 -39.55 -41.84
N PRO A 97 19.68 -40.40 -41.61
CA PRO A 97 19.55 -41.51 -40.66
C PRO A 97 19.28 -40.98 -39.25
N LEU A 98 18.52 -41.73 -38.44
CA LEU A 98 18.03 -41.27 -37.12
C LEU A 98 19.15 -40.71 -36.20
N ARG A 99 20.35 -41.29 -36.28
CA ARG A 99 21.55 -40.88 -35.52
C ARG A 99 22.01 -39.45 -35.85
N LEU A 100 21.76 -38.95 -37.06
CA LEU A 100 22.07 -37.59 -37.52
C LEU A 100 20.84 -36.67 -37.50
N LEU A 101 19.63 -37.23 -37.60
CA LEU A 101 18.39 -36.47 -37.53
C LEU A 101 18.14 -35.86 -36.14
N LEU A 102 18.32 -36.64 -35.06
CA LEU A 102 18.15 -36.16 -33.69
C LEU A 102 19.02 -34.94 -33.35
N PRO A 103 20.35 -34.95 -33.59
CA PRO A 103 21.18 -33.77 -33.35
C PRO A 103 20.84 -32.60 -34.29
N CYS A 104 20.40 -32.85 -35.53
CA CYS A 104 19.94 -31.78 -36.42
C CYS A 104 18.68 -31.09 -35.89
N LEU A 105 17.71 -31.87 -35.41
CA LEU A 105 16.49 -31.32 -34.82
C LEU A 105 16.79 -30.55 -33.53
N ALA A 106 17.64 -31.09 -32.67
CA ALA A 106 18.08 -30.40 -31.47
C ALA A 106 18.77 -29.08 -31.79
N PHE A 107 19.64 -29.04 -32.82
CA PHE A 107 20.29 -27.82 -33.27
C PHE A 107 19.29 -26.79 -33.79
N VAL A 108 18.35 -27.18 -34.66
CA VAL A 108 17.32 -26.27 -35.20
C VAL A 108 16.47 -25.67 -34.08
N VAL A 109 16.03 -26.48 -33.11
CA VAL A 109 15.30 -25.99 -31.93
C VAL A 109 16.16 -25.04 -31.10
N LEU A 110 17.43 -25.38 -30.88
CA LEU A 110 18.37 -24.53 -30.16
C LEU A 110 18.64 -23.21 -30.89
N THR A 111 18.50 -23.17 -32.22
CA THR A 111 18.60 -21.91 -32.98
C THR A 111 17.44 -20.94 -32.75
N ALA A 112 16.29 -21.44 -32.29
CA ALA A 112 15.13 -20.59 -31.94
C ALA A 112 15.25 -19.97 -30.54
N MET A 113 16.04 -20.56 -29.63
CA MET A 113 16.16 -20.07 -28.25
C MET A 113 16.66 -18.62 -28.16
N PRO A 114 17.70 -18.18 -28.89
CA PRO A 114 18.21 -16.82 -28.74
C PRO A 114 17.19 -15.73 -29.06
N VAL A 115 16.22 -15.99 -29.94
CA VAL A 115 15.12 -15.04 -30.17
C VAL A 115 14.38 -14.75 -28.86
N ALA A 116 13.95 -15.80 -28.16
CA ALA A 116 13.22 -15.66 -26.91
C ALA A 116 14.07 -14.99 -25.81
N ILE A 117 15.36 -15.31 -25.76
CA ILE A 117 16.28 -14.69 -24.79
C ILE A 117 16.46 -13.19 -25.10
N TRP A 118 16.65 -12.82 -26.38
CA TRP A 118 16.71 -11.42 -26.83
C TRP A 118 15.43 -10.65 -26.49
N VAL A 119 14.26 -11.23 -26.73
CA VAL A 119 12.98 -10.59 -26.35
C VAL A 119 12.97 -10.31 -24.85
N GLY A 120 13.21 -11.32 -24.01
CA GLY A 120 13.17 -11.17 -22.55
C GLY A 120 14.21 -10.18 -21.98
N ALA A 121 15.32 -9.96 -22.66
CA ALA A 121 16.35 -9.01 -22.23
C ALA A 121 16.14 -7.58 -22.70
N VAL A 122 15.29 -7.35 -23.72
CA VAL A 122 14.99 -6.00 -24.23
C VAL A 122 13.61 -5.52 -23.78
N THR A 123 12.69 -6.43 -23.45
CA THR A 123 11.34 -6.06 -22.98
C THR A 123 11.40 -5.14 -21.75
N PRO A 124 10.75 -3.96 -21.79
CA PRO A 124 10.67 -3.08 -20.63
C PRO A 124 9.79 -3.72 -19.56
N ILE A 125 10.31 -3.79 -18.34
CA ILE A 125 9.64 -4.33 -17.17
C ILE A 125 9.33 -3.18 -16.21
N ALA A 126 8.11 -3.16 -15.69
CA ALA A 126 7.73 -2.19 -14.67
C ALA A 126 8.58 -2.38 -13.40
N SER A 127 9.12 -1.28 -12.92
CA SER A 127 9.89 -1.15 -11.69
C SER A 127 9.36 0.04 -10.91
N ALA A 128 9.77 0.20 -9.66
CA ALA A 128 9.54 1.41 -8.89
C ALA A 128 10.84 2.22 -8.79
N VAL A 129 10.74 3.54 -8.88
CA VAL A 129 11.79 4.49 -8.50
C VAL A 129 11.25 5.34 -7.37
N ILE A 130 12.12 5.63 -6.41
CA ILE A 130 11.79 6.45 -5.26
C ILE A 130 12.22 7.88 -5.56
N SER A 131 11.29 8.83 -5.44
CA SER A 131 11.55 10.27 -5.53
C SER A 131 11.20 10.96 -4.22
N ALA A 132 11.99 11.94 -3.81
CA ALA A 132 11.68 12.79 -2.67
C ALA A 132 10.82 13.97 -3.12
N ASP A 133 9.76 14.25 -2.37
CA ASP A 133 8.91 15.43 -2.54
C ASP A 133 8.52 16.01 -1.16
N THR A 134 7.63 16.98 -1.13
CA THR A 134 7.13 17.62 0.09
C THR A 134 5.60 17.54 0.17
N LEU A 135 5.08 17.44 1.39
CA LEU A 135 3.64 17.45 1.68
C LEU A 135 3.38 18.35 2.88
N SER A 136 2.29 19.10 2.83
CA SER A 136 1.83 19.88 3.97
C SER A 136 1.05 18.96 4.92
N ILE A 137 1.42 18.96 6.20
CA ILE A 137 0.76 18.21 7.28
C ILE A 137 0.30 19.15 8.39
N PRO A 138 -0.70 18.79 9.21
CA PRO A 138 -1.16 19.64 10.31
C PRO A 138 0.00 20.00 11.24
N ALA A 139 0.08 21.28 11.58
CA ALA A 139 0.95 21.79 12.62
C ALA A 139 0.12 22.30 13.79
N TYR A 140 0.70 22.28 14.99
CA TYR A 140 0.04 22.72 16.22
C TYR A 140 0.81 23.88 16.86
N TYR A 141 1.28 24.81 16.02
CA TYR A 141 1.93 26.03 16.50
C TYR A 141 0.89 26.99 17.10
N ASN A 142 -0.33 27.01 16.55
CA ASN A 142 -1.46 27.76 17.06
C ASN A 142 -2.65 26.84 17.39
N ALA A 143 -2.74 26.40 18.65
CA ALA A 143 -3.83 25.54 19.14
C ALA A 143 -5.00 26.30 19.79
N SER A 144 -5.16 27.60 19.52
CA SER A 144 -6.14 28.46 20.23
C SER A 144 -7.61 28.03 20.07
N GLN A 145 -7.96 27.40 18.94
CA GLN A 145 -9.32 26.91 18.66
C GLN A 145 -9.60 25.52 19.24
N ILE A 146 -8.58 24.83 19.75
CA ILE A 146 -8.71 23.55 20.44
C ILE A 146 -9.14 23.81 21.88
N ARG A 147 -10.44 23.99 22.05
CA ARG A 147 -11.10 24.23 23.33
C ARG A 147 -12.44 23.52 23.39
N ASP A 148 -13.01 23.45 24.58
CA ASP A 148 -14.37 22.97 24.76
C ASP A 148 -15.38 23.98 24.22
N TRP A 149 -16.05 23.60 23.14
CA TRP A 149 -17.12 24.38 22.53
C TRP A 149 -18.46 23.92 23.13
N ARG A 150 -18.98 24.71 24.07
CA ARG A 150 -20.25 24.41 24.73
C ARG A 150 -21.42 24.58 23.76
N ILE A 151 -22.37 23.66 23.81
CA ILE A 151 -23.60 23.69 22.99
C ILE A 151 -24.55 24.83 23.44
N GLU A 152 -24.47 25.20 24.72
CA GLU A 152 -25.41 26.12 25.39
C GLU A 152 -24.96 27.60 25.38
N GLY A 153 -23.87 27.93 24.68
CA GLY A 153 -23.33 29.29 24.61
C GLY A 153 -23.56 29.99 23.27
N ASP A 154 -23.51 31.33 23.26
CA ASP A 154 -23.67 32.15 22.05
C ASP A 154 -22.48 32.05 21.08
N GLU A 155 -21.33 31.53 21.52
CA GLU A 155 -20.15 31.33 20.67
C GLU A 155 -20.26 30.05 19.84
N GLN A 156 -20.51 30.20 18.54
CA GLN A 156 -20.54 29.08 17.62
C GLN A 156 -19.13 28.57 17.30
N PRO A 157 -18.94 27.24 17.20
CA PRO A 157 -17.65 26.68 16.82
C PRO A 157 -17.29 27.04 15.39
N SER A 158 -16.00 27.26 15.15
CA SER A 158 -15.51 27.48 13.79
C SER A 158 -15.75 26.23 12.93
N ILE A 159 -16.40 26.43 11.79
CA ILE A 159 -16.75 25.40 10.83
C ILE A 159 -16.45 25.89 9.41
N VAL A 160 -15.86 25.01 8.61
CA VAL A 160 -15.60 25.27 7.19
C VAL A 160 -16.10 24.07 6.40
N SER A 161 -16.94 24.33 5.40
CA SER A 161 -17.36 23.33 4.41
C SER A 161 -16.87 23.79 3.04
N ASN A 162 -16.06 22.97 2.38
CA ASN A 162 -15.49 23.27 1.06
C ASN A 162 -15.49 22.01 0.18
N GLU A 163 -14.85 22.07 -0.99
CA GLU A 163 -14.74 20.94 -1.92
C GLU A 163 -14.01 19.72 -1.31
N HIS A 164 -13.21 19.95 -0.28
CA HIS A 164 -12.42 18.95 0.42
C HIS A 164 -13.19 18.24 1.54
N GLY A 165 -14.30 18.83 2.02
CA GLY A 165 -15.17 18.23 3.02
C GLY A 165 -15.63 19.21 4.09
N LEU A 166 -16.03 18.66 5.23
CA LEU A 166 -16.47 19.39 6.41
C LEU A 166 -15.37 19.35 7.48
N PHE A 167 -14.95 20.52 7.94
CA PHE A 167 -13.94 20.68 8.98
C PHE A 167 -14.52 21.48 10.14
N SER A 168 -14.31 21.01 11.37
CA SER A 168 -14.80 21.69 12.57
C SER A 168 -14.02 21.30 13.82
N TYR A 169 -13.88 22.23 14.76
CA TYR A 169 -13.39 21.95 16.12
C TYR A 169 -14.47 21.37 17.05
N SER A 170 -15.75 21.40 16.65
CA SER A 170 -16.87 20.73 17.36
C SER A 170 -17.23 19.42 16.70
N VAL A 171 -16.27 18.49 16.72
CA VAL A 171 -16.36 17.20 16.03
C VAL A 171 -17.59 16.39 16.50
N GLY A 172 -17.91 16.42 17.80
CA GLY A 172 -19.06 15.71 18.36
C GLY A 172 -20.42 16.24 17.91
N ILE A 173 -20.50 17.50 17.46
CA ILE A 173 -21.74 18.09 16.94
C ILE A 173 -21.86 17.82 15.43
N HIS A 174 -20.80 18.15 14.68
CA HIS A 174 -20.87 18.18 13.22
C HIS A 174 -20.57 16.84 12.54
N MET A 175 -19.92 15.91 13.23
CA MET A 175 -19.55 14.59 12.67
C MET A 175 -20.21 13.42 13.40
N GLN A 176 -21.29 13.69 14.15
CA GLN A 176 -21.96 12.69 15.00
C GLN A 176 -22.34 11.40 14.26
N ALA A 177 -22.89 11.48 13.04
CA ALA A 177 -23.30 10.31 12.27
C ALA A 177 -22.10 9.44 11.87
N SER A 178 -21.02 10.07 11.41
CA SER A 178 -19.76 9.38 11.06
C SER A 178 -19.13 8.72 12.27
N LEU A 179 -19.15 9.39 13.43
CA LEU A 179 -18.66 8.83 14.69
C LEU A 179 -19.52 7.66 15.19
N MET A 180 -20.85 7.71 15.03
CA MET A 180 -21.72 6.58 15.38
C MET A 180 -21.45 5.38 14.49
N ASN A 181 -21.24 5.62 13.19
CA ASN A 181 -20.80 4.58 12.27
C ASN A 181 -19.40 4.04 12.63
N SER A 182 -18.50 4.89 13.14
CA SER A 182 -17.19 4.45 13.61
C SER A 182 -17.28 3.55 14.83
N ALA A 183 -18.13 3.93 15.80
CA ALA A 183 -18.40 3.11 16.99
C ALA A 183 -18.98 1.75 16.62
N SER A 184 -20.02 1.72 15.78
CA SER A 184 -20.69 0.48 15.39
C SER A 184 -19.81 -0.46 14.58
N SER A 185 -18.96 0.08 13.69
CA SER A 185 -18.02 -0.69 12.85
C SER A 185 -16.62 -0.86 13.45
N SER A 186 -16.45 -0.62 14.76
CA SER A 186 -15.14 -0.67 15.40
C SER A 186 -14.57 -2.10 15.49
N SER A 187 -15.45 -3.11 15.53
CA SER A 187 -15.11 -4.53 15.47
C SER A 187 -15.59 -5.12 14.14
N THR A 188 -14.77 -5.96 13.52
CA THR A 188 -15.14 -6.68 12.29
C THR A 188 -15.76 -8.03 12.61
N THR A 189 -16.77 -8.45 11.86
CA THR A 189 -17.45 -9.74 12.07
C THR A 189 -16.66 -10.93 11.51
N ASP A 190 -15.87 -10.69 10.47
CA ASP A 190 -15.08 -11.69 9.73
C ASP A 190 -13.67 -11.89 10.29
N GLY A 191 -13.26 -11.08 11.26
CA GLY A 191 -11.93 -11.13 11.85
C GLY A 191 -10.84 -10.44 11.03
N GLN A 192 -11.19 -9.79 9.91
CA GLN A 192 -10.22 -9.00 9.15
C GLN A 192 -9.90 -7.68 9.84
N THR A 193 -8.81 -7.06 9.40
CA THR A 193 -8.45 -5.70 9.82
C THR A 193 -9.56 -4.73 9.41
N ARG A 194 -10.03 -3.93 10.38
CA ARG A 194 -11.04 -2.89 10.16
C ARG A 194 -10.67 -1.99 8.99
N ARG A 195 -11.61 -1.72 8.10
CA ARG A 195 -11.50 -0.71 7.05
C ARG A 195 -12.54 0.36 7.29
N HIS A 196 -12.15 1.64 7.27
CA HIS A 196 -13.08 2.74 7.48
C HIS A 196 -12.68 3.96 6.64
N ARG A 197 -13.69 4.67 6.13
CA ARG A 197 -13.49 5.84 5.28
C ARG A 197 -13.04 7.05 6.09
N LYS A 198 -12.22 7.89 5.47
CA LYS A 198 -12.03 9.28 5.91
C LYS A 198 -13.35 10.04 5.87
N TYR A 199 -13.47 11.07 6.71
CA TYR A 199 -14.67 11.92 6.79
C TYR A 199 -14.66 13.09 5.79
N ASP A 200 -13.69 13.10 4.88
CA ASP A 200 -13.52 14.09 3.82
C ASP A 200 -14.02 13.55 2.46
N THR A 201 -13.90 14.35 1.41
CA THR A 201 -14.36 13.98 0.06
C THR A 201 -13.36 13.13 -0.73
N SER A 202 -12.22 12.77 -0.13
CA SER A 202 -11.09 12.16 -0.85
C SER A 202 -11.31 10.71 -1.27
N ARG A 203 -12.28 10.02 -0.65
CA ARG A 203 -12.59 8.59 -0.85
C ARG A 203 -11.51 7.62 -0.38
N PHE A 204 -10.49 8.08 0.34
CA PHE A 204 -9.50 7.20 0.95
C PHE A 204 -10.08 6.45 2.15
N GLU A 205 -9.57 5.23 2.35
CA GLU A 205 -9.95 4.35 3.47
C GLU A 205 -8.73 4.01 4.32
N TYR A 206 -8.85 4.10 5.64
CA TYR A 206 -7.86 3.59 6.57
C TYR A 206 -7.96 2.08 6.67
N ILE A 207 -6.81 1.41 6.64
CA ILE A 207 -6.68 -0.01 6.96
C ILE A 207 -6.12 -0.11 8.39
N GLY A 208 -6.97 -0.56 9.31
CA GLY A 208 -6.67 -0.67 10.73
C GLY A 208 -7.06 0.59 11.49
N ARG A 209 -6.12 1.12 12.27
CA ARG A 209 -6.32 2.33 13.09
C ARG A 209 -5.67 3.53 12.39
N SER A 210 -6.34 4.67 12.43
CA SER A 210 -5.78 5.93 11.92
C SER A 210 -4.83 6.61 12.92
N TYR A 211 -4.96 6.32 14.23
CA TYR A 211 -4.21 6.99 15.31
C TYR A 211 -4.28 8.53 15.28
N GLY A 212 -5.29 9.09 14.61
CA GLY A 212 -5.42 10.53 14.45
C GLY A 212 -4.56 11.17 13.36
N VAL A 213 -3.78 10.41 12.59
CA VAL A 213 -2.91 10.94 11.52
C VAL A 213 -3.48 10.65 10.13
N GLY A 214 -2.95 11.30 9.10
CA GLY A 214 -3.40 11.05 7.71
C GLY A 214 -4.49 11.99 7.21
N ALA A 215 -4.81 13.06 7.95
CA ALA A 215 -5.85 14.01 7.56
C ALA A 215 -5.61 14.66 6.18
N THR A 216 -4.35 14.76 5.76
CA THR A 216 -3.90 15.44 4.53
C THR A 216 -4.05 14.61 3.27
N VAL A 217 -4.08 13.28 3.44
CA VAL A 217 -4.11 12.30 2.34
C VAL A 217 -5.38 12.45 1.52
N GLY A 218 -5.28 12.53 0.21
CA GLY A 218 -6.43 12.75 -0.65
C GLY A 218 -6.91 14.19 -0.76
N VAL A 219 -6.26 15.13 -0.06
CA VAL A 219 -6.71 16.51 0.06
C VAL A 219 -5.62 17.50 -0.35
N GLU A 220 -4.47 17.48 0.33
CA GLU A 220 -3.29 18.36 0.09
C GLU A 220 -2.18 17.68 -0.75
N ASP A 221 -2.37 16.42 -1.12
CA ASP A 221 -1.43 15.56 -1.85
C ASP A 221 -1.73 15.48 -3.35
N LYS A 222 -2.61 16.35 -3.90
CA LYS A 222 -3.03 16.30 -5.31
C LYS A 222 -1.85 16.33 -6.30
N HIS A 223 -0.77 17.04 -5.97
CA HIS A 223 0.46 17.07 -6.79
C HIS A 223 1.24 15.75 -6.77
N LEU A 224 1.04 14.93 -5.74
CA LEU A 224 1.63 13.60 -5.60
C LEU A 224 0.80 12.53 -6.34
N GLN A 225 -0.50 12.78 -6.55
CA GLN A 225 -1.45 11.90 -7.23
C GLN A 225 -1.33 11.93 -8.76
N ASN A 226 -0.13 11.66 -9.27
CA ASN A 226 0.10 11.55 -10.70
C ASN A 226 -0.17 10.12 -11.21
N GLU A 227 -0.49 9.98 -12.50
CA GLU A 227 -0.78 8.68 -13.14
C GLU A 227 0.37 7.65 -13.05
N TRP A 228 1.57 8.13 -12.74
CA TRP A 228 2.79 7.34 -12.58
C TRP A 228 3.06 6.98 -11.11
N SER A 229 2.48 7.71 -10.16
CA SER A 229 2.64 7.47 -8.73
C SER A 229 1.86 6.22 -8.32
N GLN A 230 2.52 5.32 -7.58
CA GLN A 230 1.90 4.11 -7.03
C GLN A 230 1.42 4.36 -5.60
N GLY A 231 2.16 5.18 -4.86
CA GLY A 231 1.94 5.44 -3.45
C GLY A 231 3.04 6.33 -2.91
N TYR A 232 2.89 6.79 -1.68
CA TYR A 232 3.90 7.57 -1.01
C TYR A 232 3.86 7.32 0.50
N ASP A 233 4.98 7.58 1.18
CA ASP A 233 5.04 7.49 2.63
C ASP A 233 5.73 8.69 3.27
N TYR A 234 5.24 9.04 4.46
CA TYR A 234 5.71 10.18 5.23
C TYR A 234 5.54 9.92 6.73
N HIS A 235 6.12 10.80 7.54
CA HIS A 235 6.03 10.71 9.00
C HIS A 235 5.16 11.82 9.57
N GLU A 236 4.28 11.43 10.50
CA GLU A 236 3.35 12.33 11.19
C GLU A 236 3.34 12.01 12.68
N THR A 237 3.26 13.03 13.52
CA THR A 237 3.25 12.90 14.98
C THR A 237 1.83 13.05 15.51
N ASN A 238 1.38 12.15 16.38
CA ASN A 238 0.11 12.28 17.11
C ASN A 238 0.13 11.41 18.38
N PHE A 239 -1.02 11.06 18.94
CA PHE A 239 -1.12 10.21 20.12
C PHE A 239 -1.39 8.75 19.78
N TYR A 240 -0.61 7.86 20.37
CA TYR A 240 -0.99 6.48 20.55
C TYR A 240 -2.03 6.41 21.67
N THR A 241 -3.30 6.51 21.30
CA THR A 241 -4.43 6.42 22.22
C THR A 241 -4.66 4.98 22.63
N THR A 242 -4.91 4.75 23.91
CA THR A 242 -5.40 3.48 24.46
C THR A 242 -6.57 3.75 25.41
N VAL A 243 -7.56 2.86 25.37
CA VAL A 243 -8.73 2.90 26.25
C VAL A 243 -8.74 1.65 27.09
N LYS A 244 -8.97 1.83 28.40
CA LYS A 244 -9.16 0.73 29.36
C LYS A 244 -10.44 0.95 30.13
N CYS A 245 -11.35 0.00 30.06
CA CYS A 245 -12.66 0.07 30.70
C CYS A 245 -12.78 -0.96 31.82
N ALA A 246 -13.51 -0.61 32.88
CA ALA A 246 -13.83 -1.49 33.98
C ALA A 246 -15.25 -1.21 34.49
N TYR A 247 -15.90 -2.23 35.04
CA TYR A 247 -17.13 -2.04 35.80
C TYR A 247 -16.81 -1.55 37.20
N ASN A 248 -17.41 -0.43 37.58
CA ASN A 248 -17.29 0.14 38.91
C ASN A 248 -18.66 0.26 39.56
N ALA A 249 -19.08 -0.76 40.30
CA ALA A 249 -20.38 -0.76 41.00
C ALA A 249 -20.53 0.36 42.04
N SER A 250 -19.41 0.91 42.53
CA SER A 250 -19.38 2.07 43.43
C SER A 250 -19.32 3.42 42.71
N SER A 251 -19.63 3.46 41.40
CA SER A 251 -19.70 4.71 40.63
C SER A 251 -20.80 5.63 41.18
N ASP A 252 -20.42 6.87 41.50
CA ASP A 252 -21.33 7.94 41.92
C ASP A 252 -22.12 8.54 40.75
N TYR A 253 -21.61 8.41 39.52
CA TYR A 253 -22.27 8.92 38.31
C TYR A 253 -23.48 8.06 37.91
N GLN A 254 -24.69 8.57 38.12
CA GLN A 254 -25.96 7.84 37.97
C GLN A 254 -27.05 8.66 37.28
N LEU A 255 -28.10 7.99 36.79
CA LEU A 255 -29.29 8.62 36.22
C LEU A 255 -30.33 8.95 37.31
N HIS A 256 -30.80 10.19 37.30
CA HIS A 256 -31.80 10.73 38.20
C HIS A 256 -32.98 11.31 37.40
N SER A 257 -34.19 11.17 37.93
CA SER A 257 -35.37 11.86 37.40
C SER A 257 -35.38 13.31 37.82
N THR A 258 -35.78 14.22 36.93
CA THR A 258 -35.99 15.64 37.28
C THR A 258 -37.47 15.92 37.55
N ASN A 259 -37.82 17.18 37.85
CA ASN A 259 -39.20 17.62 38.01
C ASN A 259 -39.99 17.62 36.69
N ASP A 260 -39.30 17.57 35.54
CA ASP A 260 -39.91 17.43 34.22
C ASP A 260 -40.02 15.93 33.88
N SER A 261 -41.19 15.51 33.39
CA SER A 261 -41.45 14.11 33.05
C SER A 261 -40.63 13.60 31.84
N THR A 262 -40.05 14.52 31.08
CA THR A 262 -39.31 14.23 29.85
C THR A 262 -37.81 14.49 29.94
N ILE A 263 -37.33 15.07 31.05
CA ILE A 263 -35.92 15.40 31.26
C ILE A 263 -35.37 14.54 32.40
N TYR A 264 -34.26 13.88 32.13
CA TYR A 264 -33.52 13.07 33.08
C TYR A 264 -32.10 13.60 33.17
N MET A 265 -31.48 13.43 34.33
CA MET A 265 -30.17 13.99 34.63
C MET A 265 -29.20 12.86 34.93
N ALA A 266 -28.08 12.78 34.22
CA ALA A 266 -26.96 11.98 34.65
C ALA A 266 -26.04 12.87 35.48
N SER A 267 -25.83 12.54 36.75
CA SER A 267 -24.94 13.33 37.62
C SER A 267 -24.15 12.48 38.60
N GLY A 268 -23.00 13.00 39.03
CA GLY A 268 -22.17 12.41 40.08
C GLY A 268 -20.68 12.70 39.88
N ASN A 269 -19.86 12.34 40.86
CA ASN A 269 -18.42 12.59 40.81
C ASN A 269 -17.66 11.46 40.10
N LEU A 270 -16.70 11.82 39.26
CA LEU A 270 -15.72 10.89 38.71
C LEU A 270 -14.45 10.86 39.60
N PRO A 271 -13.62 9.81 39.51
CA PRO A 271 -12.38 9.70 40.30
C PRO A 271 -11.36 10.84 40.13
N ASN A 272 -11.54 11.67 39.11
CA ASN A 272 -10.73 12.84 38.78
C ASN A 272 -11.50 14.17 38.83
N SER A 273 -12.77 14.20 39.26
CA SER A 273 -13.55 15.44 39.40
C SER A 273 -12.97 16.41 40.43
N GLY A 274 -12.23 15.91 41.42
CA GLY A 274 -11.57 16.75 42.43
C GLY A 274 -12.56 17.64 43.18
N ASN A 275 -12.23 18.91 43.36
CA ASN A 275 -13.09 19.89 44.04
C ASN A 275 -13.99 20.69 43.08
N HIS A 276 -14.05 20.34 41.79
CA HIS A 276 -14.78 21.10 40.78
C HIS A 276 -16.30 20.81 40.75
N GLY A 277 -16.77 19.91 41.63
CA GLY A 277 -18.17 19.51 41.74
C GLY A 277 -18.51 18.29 40.89
N PRO A 278 -19.76 17.80 40.99
CA PRO A 278 -20.23 16.66 40.22
C PRO A 278 -20.33 17.01 38.74
N GLU A 279 -20.06 16.04 37.87
CA GLU A 279 -20.36 16.19 36.46
C GLU A 279 -21.87 16.02 36.28
N GLU A 280 -22.51 16.90 35.50
CA GLU A 280 -23.96 16.91 35.34
C GLU A 280 -24.33 17.10 33.87
N SER A 281 -25.33 16.34 33.41
CA SER A 281 -25.79 16.37 32.03
C SER A 281 -27.27 16.00 31.94
N ALA A 282 -28.06 16.86 31.29
CA ALA A 282 -29.47 16.60 31.02
C ALA A 282 -29.67 15.83 29.71
N TYR A 283 -30.65 14.92 29.72
CA TYR A 283 -31.03 14.03 28.61
C TYR A 283 -32.54 14.02 28.45
N LEU A 284 -33.00 13.97 27.20
CA LEU A 284 -34.41 13.84 26.85
C LEU A 284 -34.81 12.36 26.77
N GLY A 285 -35.97 12.01 27.34
CA GLY A 285 -36.50 10.64 27.31
C GLY A 285 -37.95 10.59 27.77
N LEU A 286 -38.77 9.65 27.27
CA LEU A 286 -40.07 9.36 27.89
C LEU A 286 -39.93 8.60 29.23
N GLY A 287 -38.74 8.06 29.47
CA GLY A 287 -38.37 7.29 30.64
C GLY A 287 -36.85 7.19 30.72
N PRO A 288 -36.28 6.81 31.88
CA PRO A 288 -34.84 6.65 32.03
C PRO A 288 -34.32 5.42 31.26
N ASP A 289 -35.19 4.48 30.89
CA ASP A 289 -34.81 3.16 30.40
C ASP A 289 -34.04 3.18 29.07
N ALA A 290 -34.27 4.19 28.22
CA ALA A 290 -33.65 4.32 26.90
C ALA A 290 -32.44 5.27 26.86
N ILE A 291 -31.99 5.79 28.01
CA ILE A 291 -30.96 6.81 28.11
C ILE A 291 -29.58 6.16 28.28
N VAL A 292 -28.58 6.70 27.59
CA VAL A 292 -27.16 6.40 27.83
C VAL A 292 -26.45 7.73 28.02
N GLY A 293 -26.14 8.04 29.28
CA GLY A 293 -25.38 9.22 29.66
C GLY A 293 -23.89 8.91 29.77
N ILE A 294 -23.07 9.88 29.34
CA ILE A 294 -21.61 9.83 29.49
C ILE A 294 -21.16 11.06 30.25
N GLY A 295 -20.59 10.83 31.43
CA GLY A 295 -19.92 11.83 32.25
C GLY A 295 -18.45 11.86 31.90
N VAL A 296 -17.89 13.06 31.78
CA VAL A 296 -16.47 13.31 31.54
C VAL A 296 -16.09 14.42 32.49
N THR A 297 -14.93 14.30 33.13
CA THR A 297 -14.53 15.36 34.06
C THR A 297 -14.25 16.67 33.35
N GLY A 298 -14.70 17.79 33.93
CA GLY A 298 -14.27 19.12 33.56
C GLY A 298 -12.97 19.59 34.23
N ASN A 299 -12.32 18.74 35.04
CA ASN A 299 -11.11 19.11 35.78
C ASN A 299 -9.87 19.11 34.87
N ASP A 300 -9.37 20.31 34.55
CA ASP A 300 -8.16 20.50 33.76
C ASP A 300 -6.86 20.22 34.53
N GLU A 301 -6.89 20.21 35.87
CA GLU A 301 -5.70 20.00 36.71
C GLU A 301 -5.26 18.52 36.76
N ASP A 302 -6.19 17.59 36.61
CA ASP A 302 -5.87 16.16 36.53
C ASP A 302 -5.54 15.78 35.07
N SER A 303 -4.35 15.20 34.88
CA SER A 303 -3.92 14.68 33.58
C SER A 303 -4.69 13.43 33.12
N ARG A 304 -5.36 12.72 34.05
CA ARG A 304 -6.14 11.53 33.74
C ARG A 304 -7.40 11.91 32.96
N ARG A 305 -7.66 11.17 31.90
CA ARG A 305 -8.83 11.37 31.03
C ARG A 305 -9.79 10.20 31.27
N ILE A 306 -10.81 10.43 32.08
CA ILE A 306 -11.76 9.40 32.52
C ILE A 306 -13.15 9.77 32.03
N LEU A 307 -13.89 8.77 31.55
CA LEU A 307 -15.32 8.86 31.31
C LEU A 307 -16.07 7.80 32.13
N ALA A 308 -17.33 8.08 32.42
CA ALA A 308 -18.23 7.18 33.14
C ALA A 308 -19.58 7.08 32.40
N PHE A 309 -20.15 5.88 32.37
CA PHE A 309 -21.46 5.62 31.80
C PHE A 309 -22.52 5.52 32.89
N ALA A 310 -23.66 6.17 32.65
CA ALA A 310 -24.90 5.95 33.39
C ALA A 310 -26.00 5.58 32.39
N ALA A 311 -26.58 4.39 32.51
CA ALA A 311 -27.46 3.84 31.47
C ALA A 311 -28.76 3.27 32.05
N GLY A 312 -29.84 3.45 31.30
CA GLY A 312 -31.16 2.90 31.59
C GLY A 312 -31.25 1.39 31.37
N LYS A 313 -32.40 0.80 31.71
CA LYS A 313 -32.63 -0.66 31.64
C LYS A 313 -32.39 -1.26 30.26
N ASN A 314 -32.71 -0.55 29.17
CA ASN A 314 -32.52 -1.06 27.80
C ASN A 314 -31.03 -1.23 27.46
N TYR A 315 -30.16 -0.50 28.15
CA TYR A 315 -28.71 -0.50 27.97
C TYR A 315 -27.98 -0.85 29.26
N ALA A 316 -28.59 -1.68 30.12
CA ALA A 316 -28.08 -1.97 31.47
C ALA A 316 -26.63 -2.51 31.49
N TYR A 317 -26.22 -3.19 30.41
CA TYR A 317 -24.85 -3.68 30.24
C TYR A 317 -23.80 -2.56 30.15
N LEU A 318 -24.17 -1.33 29.81
CA LEU A 318 -23.28 -0.16 29.82
C LEU A 318 -23.23 0.54 31.18
N ASN A 319 -24.20 0.26 32.06
CA ASN A 319 -24.31 0.99 33.32
C ASN A 319 -23.08 0.73 34.21
N ASN A 320 -22.60 1.77 34.89
CA ASN A 320 -21.43 1.72 35.77
C ASN A 320 -20.10 1.34 35.11
N ILE A 321 -19.99 1.43 33.77
CA ILE A 321 -18.70 1.33 33.09
C ILE A 321 -17.93 2.63 33.29
N GLN A 322 -16.66 2.54 33.67
CA GLN A 322 -15.73 3.65 33.68
C GLN A 322 -14.55 3.33 32.77
N CYS A 323 -14.17 4.27 31.90
CA CYS A 323 -13.08 4.09 30.95
C CYS A 323 -12.03 5.18 31.11
N THR A 324 -10.76 4.77 31.11
CA THR A 324 -9.60 5.67 31.16
C THR A 324 -8.91 5.70 29.80
N PHE A 325 -8.65 6.91 29.30
CA PHE A 325 -7.88 7.16 28.10
C PHE A 325 -6.45 7.50 28.48
N THR A 326 -5.50 6.84 27.82
CA THR A 326 -4.08 7.18 27.91
C THR A 326 -3.59 7.61 26.53
N PHE A 327 -3.01 8.80 26.46
CA PHE A 327 -2.51 9.42 25.24
C PHE A 327 -0.98 9.49 25.30
N ASN A 328 -0.30 8.66 24.52
CA ASN A 328 1.16 8.65 24.46
C ASN A 328 1.63 9.27 23.14
N PRO A 329 2.28 10.46 23.15
CA PRO A 329 2.85 11.05 21.95
C PRO A 329 3.75 10.07 21.20
N THR A 330 3.52 9.87 19.92
CA THR A 330 4.19 8.87 19.09
C THR A 330 4.41 9.39 17.68
N LEU A 331 5.54 9.03 17.07
CA LEU A 331 5.80 9.24 15.65
C LEU A 331 5.21 8.06 14.87
N PHE A 332 4.42 8.36 13.84
CA PHE A 332 3.79 7.39 12.97
C PHE A 332 4.37 7.48 11.56
N ARG A 333 4.46 6.32 10.90
CA ARG A 333 4.67 6.22 9.47
C ARG A 333 3.33 6.00 8.79
N VAL A 334 2.98 6.94 7.92
CA VAL A 334 1.77 6.92 7.10
C VAL A 334 2.18 6.45 5.71
N VAL A 335 1.60 5.34 5.26
CA VAL A 335 1.81 4.77 3.94
C VAL A 335 0.51 4.88 3.17
N VAL A 336 0.56 5.56 2.03
CA VAL A 336 -0.59 5.80 1.15
C VAL A 336 -0.43 4.98 -0.11
N ASP A 337 -1.43 4.16 -0.41
CA ASP A 337 -1.56 3.45 -1.68
C ASP A 337 -2.58 4.19 -2.55
N LEU A 338 -2.11 4.73 -3.68
CA LEU A 338 -2.94 5.50 -4.62
C LEU A 338 -3.75 4.61 -5.57
N ARG A 339 -3.45 3.31 -5.66
CA ARG A 339 -4.23 2.37 -6.49
C ARG A 339 -5.45 1.86 -5.76
N ASP A 340 -5.26 1.52 -4.49
CA ASP A 340 -6.31 0.99 -3.63
C ASP A 340 -7.03 2.10 -2.85
N ASN A 341 -6.62 3.36 -3.00
CA ASN A 341 -7.07 4.52 -2.21
C ASN A 341 -7.05 4.21 -0.71
N SER A 342 -5.94 3.65 -0.24
CA SER A 342 -5.82 3.15 1.12
C SER A 342 -4.71 3.84 1.91
N VAL A 343 -4.94 3.99 3.22
CA VAL A 343 -3.99 4.60 4.15
C VAL A 343 -3.69 3.59 5.26
N THR A 344 -2.42 3.23 5.39
CA THR A 344 -1.95 2.35 6.46
C THR A 344 -1.05 3.15 7.39
N VAL A 345 -1.36 3.13 8.68
CA VAL A 345 -0.61 3.86 9.70
C VAL A 345 0.08 2.87 10.62
N THR A 346 1.39 3.07 10.81
CA THR A 346 2.20 2.23 11.70
C THR A 346 2.92 3.08 12.75
N PRO A 347 2.82 2.75 14.04
CA PRO A 347 3.57 3.43 15.08
C PRO A 347 5.07 3.08 14.97
N LEU A 348 5.94 4.08 15.07
CA LEU A 348 7.39 3.89 15.04
C LEU A 348 7.97 3.87 16.46
N TYR A 349 7.99 5.02 17.13
CA TYR A 349 8.53 5.16 18.48
C TYR A 349 7.86 6.31 19.24
N PRO A 350 7.73 6.20 20.58
CA PRO A 350 7.17 7.27 21.40
C PRO A 350 8.08 8.50 21.40
N ILE A 351 7.48 9.68 21.46
CA ILE A 351 8.16 10.97 21.59
C ILE A 351 7.83 11.60 22.95
N ARG A 352 8.69 12.48 23.47
CA ARG A 352 8.51 13.04 24.83
C ARG A 352 7.42 14.10 24.90
N GLU A 353 7.31 14.93 23.87
CA GLU A 353 6.36 16.03 23.81
C GLU A 353 5.84 16.17 22.39
N PHE A 354 4.52 16.33 22.25
CA PHE A 354 3.88 16.53 20.96
C PHE A 354 3.87 18.02 20.59
N PHE A 355 3.18 18.84 21.39
CA PHE A 355 3.17 20.30 21.29
C PHE A 355 2.66 20.94 22.59
N LEU A 356 2.90 22.25 22.73
CA LEU A 356 2.42 23.06 23.85
C LEU A 356 0.89 23.20 23.79
N GLY A 357 0.17 22.59 24.74
CA GLY A 357 -1.30 22.57 24.75
C GLY A 357 -1.93 21.23 24.34
N ALA A 358 -1.12 20.17 24.19
CA ALA A 358 -1.56 18.79 24.04
C ALA A 358 -2.62 18.34 25.06
N ALA A 359 -2.54 18.87 26.30
CA ALA A 359 -3.52 18.60 27.35
C ALA A 359 -4.93 19.08 27.00
N ASN A 360 -5.05 20.22 26.31
CA ASN A 360 -6.34 20.77 25.89
C ASN A 360 -6.96 19.93 24.78
N LEU A 361 -6.16 19.42 23.83
CA LEU A 361 -6.63 18.53 22.77
C LEU A 361 -7.21 17.24 23.34
N THR A 362 -6.46 16.58 24.24
CA THR A 362 -6.94 15.34 24.88
C THR A 362 -8.16 15.57 25.76
N HIS A 363 -8.24 16.70 26.47
CA HIS A 363 -9.42 17.06 27.27
C HIS A 363 -10.64 17.33 26.37
N SER A 364 -10.48 18.20 25.36
CA SER A 364 -11.54 18.59 24.43
C SER A 364 -12.09 17.37 23.67
N LEU A 365 -11.21 16.45 23.28
CA LEU A 365 -11.59 15.20 22.62
C LEU A 365 -12.45 14.33 23.53
N VAL A 366 -12.01 14.05 24.77
CA VAL A 366 -12.79 13.16 25.65
C VAL A 366 -14.13 13.80 26.01
N ARG A 367 -14.17 15.12 26.15
CA ARG A 367 -15.42 15.86 26.39
C ARG A 367 -16.43 15.73 25.24
N GLN A 368 -15.99 15.50 24.00
CA GLN A 368 -16.90 15.23 22.87
C GLN A 368 -17.80 14.02 23.12
N PHE A 369 -17.37 13.01 23.89
CA PHE A 369 -18.24 11.85 24.19
C PHE A 369 -19.48 12.23 25.01
N SER A 370 -19.35 13.17 25.96
CA SER A 370 -20.51 13.68 26.71
C SER A 370 -21.47 14.44 25.80
N ILE A 371 -20.94 15.28 24.92
CA ILE A 371 -21.71 16.03 23.90
C ILE A 371 -22.47 15.06 22.99
N ILE A 372 -21.78 14.05 22.46
CA ILE A 372 -22.39 13.05 21.57
C ILE A 372 -23.47 12.26 22.29
N ALA A 373 -23.25 11.86 23.56
CA ALA A 373 -24.25 11.16 24.33
C ALA A 373 -25.54 11.99 24.48
N LYS A 374 -25.41 13.31 24.74
CA LYS A 374 -26.56 14.22 24.82
C LYS A 374 -27.31 14.30 23.49
N LEU A 375 -26.59 14.53 22.39
CA LEU A 375 -27.18 14.73 21.06
C LEU A 375 -27.76 13.45 20.44
N GLN A 376 -27.22 12.29 20.79
CA GLN A 376 -27.62 10.99 20.23
C GLN A 376 -28.65 10.25 21.09
N THR A 377 -29.17 10.88 22.14
CA THR A 377 -30.29 10.37 22.92
C THR A 377 -31.59 10.95 22.40
N SER A 378 -32.53 10.07 22.06
CA SER A 378 -33.90 10.44 21.63
C SER A 378 -34.92 10.02 22.68
N LEU A 379 -36.19 10.40 22.49
CA LEU A 379 -37.28 10.04 23.40
C LEU A 379 -37.45 8.53 23.65
N HIS A 380 -37.05 7.68 22.71
CA HIS A 380 -37.29 6.23 22.74
C HIS A 380 -36.02 5.37 22.74
N VAL A 381 -34.91 5.87 22.22
CA VAL A 381 -33.67 5.09 22.04
C VAL A 381 -32.43 5.98 22.14
N SER A 382 -31.30 5.38 22.52
CA SER A 382 -29.98 5.98 22.39
C SER A 382 -29.29 5.43 21.15
N ALA A 383 -29.05 6.28 20.15
CA ALA A 383 -28.32 5.89 18.95
C ALA A 383 -26.87 5.49 19.30
N LEU A 384 -26.28 6.18 20.29
CA LEU A 384 -24.97 5.83 20.83
C LEU A 384 -24.99 4.47 21.55
N GLY A 385 -26.01 4.21 22.37
CA GLY A 385 -26.20 2.90 23.02
C GLY A 385 -26.32 1.75 22.02
N ASN A 386 -27.06 1.96 20.93
CA ASN A 386 -27.18 1.01 19.83
C ASN A 386 -25.84 0.79 19.10
N ALA A 387 -25.06 1.84 18.88
CA ALA A 387 -23.74 1.73 18.25
C ALA A 387 -22.77 0.91 19.11
N PHE A 388 -22.76 1.10 20.44
CA PHE A 388 -21.99 0.24 21.35
C PHE A 388 -22.49 -1.20 21.34
N ASN A 389 -23.81 -1.42 21.32
CA ASN A 389 -24.38 -2.77 21.22
C ASN A 389 -23.87 -3.51 19.97
N GLN A 390 -23.86 -2.81 18.83
CA GLN A 390 -23.38 -3.36 17.57
C GLN A 390 -21.90 -3.73 17.65
N SER A 391 -21.05 -2.85 18.19
CA SER A 391 -19.62 -3.15 18.41
C SER A 391 -19.40 -4.41 19.25
N ILE A 392 -20.13 -4.53 20.37
CA ILE A 392 -20.04 -5.69 21.26
C ILE A 392 -20.46 -6.95 20.54
N THR A 393 -21.57 -6.89 19.79
CA THR A 393 -22.09 -8.01 19.02
C THR A 393 -21.10 -8.45 17.94
N ASP A 394 -20.50 -7.50 17.23
CA ASP A 394 -19.51 -7.79 16.19
C ASP A 394 -18.22 -8.36 16.78
N TYR A 395 -17.81 -7.90 17.98
CA TYR A 395 -16.69 -8.49 18.72
C TYR A 395 -16.95 -9.96 19.09
N VAL A 396 -18.17 -10.28 19.53
CA VAL A 396 -18.59 -11.67 19.79
C VAL A 396 -18.49 -12.50 18.50
N GLN A 397 -18.97 -11.97 17.38
CA GLN A 397 -18.91 -12.67 16.08
C GLN A 397 -17.47 -12.89 15.60
N ASN A 398 -16.61 -11.88 15.71
CA ASN A 398 -15.18 -11.97 15.40
C ASN A 398 -14.50 -13.13 16.13
N SER A 399 -14.80 -13.26 17.43
CA SER A 399 -14.24 -14.33 18.27
C SER A 399 -14.64 -15.73 17.78
N ARG A 400 -15.81 -15.85 17.15
CA ARG A 400 -16.32 -17.11 16.57
C ARG A 400 -15.73 -17.40 15.19
N ALA A 401 -15.47 -16.38 14.38
CA ALA A 401 -14.87 -16.53 13.06
C ALA A 401 -13.46 -17.16 13.12
N HIS A 402 -12.72 -16.94 14.20
CA HIS A 402 -11.40 -17.52 14.46
C HIS A 402 -11.43 -18.95 15.05
N GLY A 403 -12.51 -19.70 14.80
CA GLY A 403 -13.06 -20.86 15.51
C GLY A 403 -12.20 -22.11 15.76
N ASN A 404 -10.87 -22.03 15.81
CA ASN A 404 -9.99 -23.15 16.22
C ASN A 404 -8.95 -22.80 17.30
N ARG A 405 -8.85 -21.55 17.77
CA ARG A 405 -7.78 -21.14 18.72
C ARG A 405 -8.22 -20.52 20.05
N ARG A 406 -9.49 -20.10 20.19
CA ARG A 406 -10.01 -19.49 21.44
C ARG A 406 -11.49 -19.83 21.65
N PRO A 407 -11.94 -19.99 22.91
CA PRO A 407 -13.37 -20.12 23.20
C PRO A 407 -14.11 -18.84 22.77
N ALA A 408 -15.30 -19.00 22.20
CA ALA A 408 -16.16 -17.87 21.84
C ALA A 408 -16.52 -17.07 23.10
N TYR A 409 -16.38 -15.74 23.05
CA TYR A 409 -16.75 -14.90 24.18
C TYR A 409 -18.28 -14.84 24.34
N SER A 410 -18.74 -14.83 25.60
CA SER A 410 -20.12 -14.44 25.92
C SER A 410 -20.29 -12.93 25.73
N PHE A 411 -21.55 -12.47 25.64
CA PHE A 411 -21.85 -11.04 25.53
C PHE A 411 -21.24 -10.22 26.68
N ASP A 412 -21.36 -10.71 27.92
CA ASP A 412 -20.81 -10.04 29.11
C ASP A 412 -19.28 -9.95 29.05
N ALA A 413 -18.61 -11.02 28.61
CA ALA A 413 -17.16 -11.03 28.46
C ALA A 413 -16.67 -10.13 27.31
N ALA A 414 -17.51 -9.92 26.29
CA ALA A 414 -17.23 -9.05 25.14
C ALA A 414 -17.62 -7.59 25.37
N THR A 415 -18.37 -7.28 26.43
CA THR A 415 -18.92 -5.92 26.65
C THR A 415 -17.80 -4.90 26.85
N LEU A 416 -16.89 -5.13 27.81
CA LEU A 416 -15.78 -4.19 28.04
C LEU A 416 -14.86 -4.06 26.81
N PRO A 417 -14.37 -5.15 26.18
CA PRO A 417 -13.57 -5.03 24.96
C PRO A 417 -14.28 -4.33 23.80
N GLY A 418 -15.57 -4.61 23.58
CA GLY A 418 -16.35 -3.97 22.52
C GLY A 418 -16.59 -2.48 22.75
N VAL A 419 -16.75 -2.06 24.01
CA VAL A 419 -16.81 -0.64 24.39
C VAL A 419 -15.44 0.02 24.24
N GLU A 420 -14.36 -0.64 24.68
CA GLU A 420 -12.98 -0.16 24.50
C GLU A 420 -12.67 0.10 23.02
N THR A 421 -12.99 -0.84 22.12
CA THR A 421 -12.74 -0.68 20.68
C THR A 421 -13.57 0.42 20.05
N ALA A 422 -14.83 0.57 20.46
CA ALA A 422 -15.73 1.60 19.95
C ALA A 422 -15.28 3.01 20.36
N LEU A 423 -14.95 3.20 21.64
CA LEU A 423 -14.39 4.46 22.15
C LEU A 423 -13.06 4.80 21.48
N LEU A 424 -12.20 3.80 21.30
CA LEU A 424 -10.91 3.96 20.63
C LEU A 424 -11.06 4.38 19.16
N ALA A 425 -11.97 3.72 18.44
CA ALA A 425 -12.28 4.04 17.04
C ALA A 425 -12.80 5.46 16.87
N MET A 426 -13.73 5.89 17.73
CA MET A 426 -14.23 7.26 17.74
C MET A 426 -13.13 8.27 18.08
N ALA A 427 -12.28 7.98 19.06
CA ALA A 427 -11.19 8.87 19.46
C ALA A 427 -10.16 9.05 18.35
N ASP A 428 -9.77 7.97 17.67
CA ASP A 428 -8.86 8.02 16.52
C ASP A 428 -9.45 8.90 15.39
N ASP A 429 -10.74 8.74 15.08
CA ASP A 429 -11.42 9.55 14.05
C ASP A 429 -11.59 11.02 14.47
N MET A 430 -11.85 11.29 15.75
CA MET A 430 -11.88 12.65 16.29
C MET A 430 -10.53 13.34 16.16
N LEU A 431 -9.42 12.64 16.44
CA LEU A 431 -8.09 13.20 16.27
C LEU A 431 -7.79 13.53 14.80
N VAL A 432 -8.24 12.69 13.85
CA VAL A 432 -8.13 13.00 12.42
C VAL A 432 -8.95 14.24 12.07
N ALA A 433 -10.17 14.36 12.61
CA ALA A 433 -11.01 15.53 12.38
C ALA A 433 -10.41 16.82 12.93
N TYR A 434 -9.85 16.80 14.14
CA TYR A 434 -9.11 17.94 14.72
C TYR A 434 -7.89 18.30 13.88
N SER A 435 -7.18 17.31 13.36
CA SER A 435 -6.03 17.51 12.46
C SER A 435 -6.46 18.20 11.15
N GLY A 436 -7.59 17.79 10.57
CA GLY A 436 -8.17 18.48 9.40
C GLY A 436 -8.62 19.90 9.71
N ALA A 437 -9.27 20.13 10.85
CA ALA A 437 -9.68 21.47 11.28
C ALA A 437 -8.48 22.41 11.45
N GLN A 438 -7.38 21.90 12.00
CA GLN A 438 -6.13 22.66 12.16
C GLN A 438 -5.57 23.16 10.83
N MET A 439 -5.69 22.37 9.78
CA MET A 439 -5.23 22.76 8.45
C MET A 439 -6.18 23.73 7.74
N TYR A 440 -7.49 23.48 7.77
CA TYR A 440 -8.44 24.23 6.94
C TYR A 440 -9.04 25.45 7.61
N ILE A 441 -9.20 25.42 8.94
CA ILE A 441 -9.76 26.53 9.71
C ILE A 441 -8.62 27.43 10.19
N GLN A 442 -7.64 26.82 10.87
CA GLN A 442 -6.55 27.58 11.49
C GLN A 442 -5.40 27.88 10.51
N GLN A 443 -5.39 27.22 9.34
CA GLN A 443 -4.34 27.35 8.32
C GLN A 443 -2.93 27.07 8.87
N ASP A 444 -2.85 26.23 9.90
CA ASP A 444 -1.61 25.88 10.57
C ASP A 444 -1.10 24.55 10.06
N SER A 445 -0.07 24.62 9.22
CA SER A 445 0.51 23.46 8.57
C SER A 445 2.03 23.57 8.49
N LYS A 446 2.71 22.42 8.40
CA LYS A 446 4.16 22.32 8.23
C LYS A 446 4.48 21.40 7.07
N GLN A 447 5.53 21.71 6.32
CA GLN A 447 5.99 20.84 5.25
C GLN A 447 6.86 19.72 5.81
N VAL A 448 6.62 18.49 5.33
CA VAL A 448 7.44 17.32 5.61
C VAL A 448 7.94 16.69 4.31
N SER A 449 9.11 16.08 4.38
CA SER A 449 9.64 15.30 3.27
C SER A 449 8.84 14.00 3.12
N VAL A 450 8.48 13.71 1.88
CA VAL A 450 7.70 12.55 1.46
C VAL A 450 8.51 11.72 0.49
N THR A 451 8.40 10.41 0.65
CA THR A 451 9.01 9.43 -0.25
C THR A 451 7.93 8.91 -1.19
N VAL A 452 7.99 9.28 -2.47
CA VAL A 452 7.00 8.88 -3.47
C VAL A 452 7.54 7.70 -4.27
N SER A 453 6.76 6.63 -4.35
CA SER A 453 7.01 5.48 -5.21
C SER A 453 6.40 5.75 -6.58
N GLN A 454 7.23 5.98 -7.59
CA GLN A 454 6.82 6.21 -8.96
C GLN A 454 7.09 4.97 -9.81
N THR A 455 6.19 4.71 -10.76
CA THR A 455 6.37 3.70 -11.78
C THR A 455 7.51 4.12 -12.70
N ALA A 456 8.45 3.22 -12.92
CA ALA A 456 9.55 3.37 -13.84
C ALA A 456 9.64 2.12 -14.72
N TYR A 457 10.33 2.22 -15.85
CA TYR A 457 10.61 1.04 -16.68
C TYR A 457 12.09 0.72 -16.67
N ARG A 458 12.39 -0.56 -16.48
CA ARG A 458 13.72 -1.12 -16.62
C ARG A 458 13.78 -1.98 -17.86
N ILE A 459 14.84 -1.85 -18.66
CA ILE A 459 15.02 -2.67 -19.86
C ILE A 459 15.44 -4.08 -19.43
N GLY A 460 14.65 -5.10 -19.79
CA GLY A 460 14.97 -6.51 -19.64
C GLY A 460 14.85 -7.08 -18.23
N ALA A 461 14.61 -8.40 -18.16
CA ALA A 461 14.74 -9.15 -16.91
C ALA A 461 16.19 -9.54 -16.66
N LYS A 462 16.63 -9.54 -15.40
CA LYS A 462 18.01 -9.85 -15.02
C LYS A 462 18.46 -11.19 -15.61
N THR A 463 17.61 -12.21 -15.47
CA THR A 463 17.86 -13.57 -15.95
C THR A 463 18.18 -13.61 -17.44
N TYR A 464 17.37 -12.94 -18.28
CA TYR A 464 17.58 -12.92 -19.73
C TYR A 464 18.81 -12.11 -20.12
N ILE A 465 19.09 -10.98 -19.44
CA ILE A 465 20.30 -10.18 -19.70
C ILE A 465 21.57 -11.02 -19.49
N TYR A 466 21.66 -11.76 -18.37
CA TYR A 466 22.80 -12.65 -18.12
C TYR A 466 22.87 -13.80 -19.12
N LEU A 467 21.73 -14.41 -19.49
CA LEU A 467 21.70 -15.49 -20.49
C LEU A 467 22.22 -15.04 -21.86
N ILE A 468 21.89 -13.82 -22.31
CA ILE A 468 22.46 -13.27 -23.56
C ILE A 468 23.95 -13.05 -23.43
N GLY A 469 24.39 -12.47 -22.30
CA GLY A 469 25.81 -12.27 -22.02
C GLY A 469 26.60 -13.58 -22.12
N ILE A 470 26.11 -14.64 -21.49
CA ILE A 470 26.70 -15.98 -21.52
C ILE A 470 26.67 -16.56 -22.93
N THR A 471 25.51 -16.55 -23.60
CA THR A 471 25.35 -17.11 -24.94
C THR A 471 26.30 -16.43 -25.92
N ASN A 472 26.44 -15.11 -25.84
CA ASN A 472 27.32 -14.36 -26.71
C ASN A 472 28.80 -14.61 -26.39
N ALA A 473 29.17 -14.71 -25.09
CA ALA A 473 30.52 -15.11 -24.69
C ALA A 473 30.90 -16.50 -25.23
N ILE A 474 29.98 -17.47 -25.21
CA ILE A 474 30.20 -18.80 -25.79
C ILE A 474 30.48 -18.71 -27.29
N VAL A 475 29.70 -17.94 -28.05
CA VAL A 475 29.92 -17.77 -29.49
C VAL A 475 31.27 -17.11 -29.78
N ILE A 476 31.68 -16.11 -28.99
CA ILE A 476 33.00 -15.48 -29.10
C ILE A 476 34.12 -16.49 -28.80
N LEU A 477 33.98 -17.29 -27.74
CA LEU A 477 34.96 -18.31 -27.39
C LEU A 477 35.09 -19.36 -28.49
N CYS A 478 33.97 -19.82 -29.05
CA CYS A 478 33.97 -20.72 -30.21
C CYS A 478 34.68 -20.07 -31.42
N PHE A 479 34.42 -18.79 -31.67
CA PHE A 479 35.10 -18.06 -32.74
C PHE A 479 36.62 -17.99 -32.54
N LEU A 480 37.07 -17.62 -31.34
CA LEU A 480 38.50 -17.56 -31.01
C LEU A 480 39.16 -18.93 -31.07
N ALA A 481 38.51 -19.97 -30.55
CA ALA A 481 39.02 -21.34 -30.60
C ALA A 481 39.22 -21.81 -32.04
N GLU A 482 38.24 -21.58 -32.93
CA GLU A 482 38.34 -21.94 -34.34
C GLU A 482 39.36 -21.11 -35.10
N CYS A 483 39.46 -19.81 -34.78
CA CYS A 483 40.48 -18.92 -35.33
C CYS A 483 41.90 -19.42 -35.00
N ILE A 484 42.16 -19.80 -33.74
CA ILE A 484 43.43 -20.35 -33.30
C ILE A 484 43.69 -21.72 -33.96
N ARG A 485 42.70 -22.62 -33.94
CA ARG A 485 42.80 -23.97 -34.51
C ARG A 485 43.14 -23.96 -36.00
N THR A 486 42.60 -23.01 -36.75
CA THR A 486 42.77 -22.92 -38.20
C THR A 486 43.82 -21.91 -38.65
N ARG A 487 44.59 -21.32 -37.71
CA ARG A 487 45.57 -20.26 -37.98
C ARG A 487 44.98 -19.12 -38.81
N ASN A 488 43.83 -18.60 -38.36
CA ASN A 488 43.03 -17.58 -39.04
C ASN A 488 42.59 -18.00 -40.44
N TRP A 489 42.28 -19.29 -40.65
CA TRP A 489 41.74 -19.83 -41.89
C TRP A 489 42.61 -19.58 -43.14
N LYS A 490 43.94 -19.45 -42.99
CA LYS A 490 44.86 -19.17 -44.11
C LYS A 490 44.86 -20.26 -45.20
N ASP A 491 44.56 -21.50 -44.83
CA ASP A 491 44.60 -22.67 -45.72
C ASP A 491 43.21 -23.21 -46.06
N LEU A 492 42.17 -22.37 -46.04
CA LEU A 492 40.81 -22.84 -46.31
C LEU A 492 40.67 -23.23 -47.80
N PRO A 493 40.27 -24.48 -48.13
CA PRO A 493 40.10 -24.89 -49.52
C PRO A 493 38.99 -24.06 -50.18
N ALA A 494 39.21 -23.59 -51.41
CA ALA A 494 38.26 -22.75 -52.15
C ALA A 494 36.91 -23.44 -52.43
N LEU A 495 36.87 -24.78 -52.38
CA LEU A 495 35.67 -25.56 -52.57
C LEU A 495 34.68 -25.40 -51.40
N GLY A 496 33.51 -24.83 -51.67
CA GLY A 496 32.42 -24.69 -50.71
C GLY A 496 31.30 -25.68 -51.01
N TYR A 497 31.00 -26.59 -50.08
CA TYR A 497 29.90 -27.56 -50.26
C TYR A 497 28.49 -26.91 -50.19
N LEU A 498 28.42 -25.65 -49.79
CA LEU A 498 27.20 -24.84 -49.84
C LEU A 498 27.00 -24.16 -51.20
N ASP A 499 28.03 -24.13 -52.05
CA ASP A 499 27.95 -23.57 -53.39
C ASP A 499 27.68 -24.71 -54.40
N PRO A 500 26.49 -24.76 -55.01
CA PRO A 500 26.16 -25.79 -56.00
C PRO A 500 27.09 -25.73 -57.22
N ALA A 501 27.65 -24.57 -57.57
CA ALA A 501 28.60 -24.46 -58.66
C ALA A 501 29.94 -25.13 -58.31
N ALA A 502 30.43 -24.93 -57.09
CA ALA A 502 31.65 -25.59 -56.61
C ALA A 502 31.49 -27.12 -56.49
N MET A 503 30.29 -27.60 -56.15
CA MET A 503 30.01 -29.05 -56.14
C MET A 503 30.00 -29.68 -57.53
N LEU A 504 29.45 -28.98 -58.53
CA LEU A 504 29.45 -29.44 -59.92
C LEU A 504 30.88 -29.56 -60.47
N VAL A 505 31.74 -28.57 -60.19
CA VAL A 505 33.15 -28.56 -60.61
C VAL A 505 33.97 -29.64 -59.91
N ALA A 506 33.64 -30.02 -58.67
CA ALA A 506 34.31 -31.14 -57.98
C ALA A 506 33.84 -32.54 -58.44
N SER A 507 32.71 -32.62 -59.15
CA SER A 507 32.13 -33.89 -59.65
C SER A 507 32.49 -34.21 -61.10
N ALA A 508 33.07 -33.24 -61.81
CA ALA A 508 33.63 -33.36 -63.15
C ALA A 508 35.13 -33.61 -63.06
#